data_AF-A0A447CYQ3-F1
#
_entry.id   AF-A0A447CYQ3-F1
#
_cell.length_a   1.000
_cell.length_b   1.000
_cell.length_c   1.000
_cell.angle_alpha   90.00
_cell.angle_beta   90.00
_cell.angle_gamma   90.00
#
_symmetry.space_group_name_H-M   'P 1'
#
loop_
_entity.id
_entity.type
_entity.pdbx_description
1 polymer ?
#
loop_
_entity_poly.entity_id
_entity_poly.type
_entity_poly.pdbx_seq_one_letter_code
_entity_poly.pdbx_strand_id
1 'polypeptide(L)'
;MAQEDDTTSRVRKAGTRRQFLVYMEPDLIKKVKLAALKRDVSASALVEEAVVQWLAANEPGRKRKSGGGKTAVAEPDDEAE
;
A
#
# COMPACT_ATOMS: atom_id res chain seq x y z
N MET A 1 36.82 27.33 25.56
CA MET A 1 35.35 27.40 25.41
C MET A 1 35.00 26.41 24.30
N ALA A 2 34.56 25.21 24.68
CA ALA A 2 34.41 24.08 23.76
C ALA A 2 32.92 23.83 23.47
N GLN A 3 32.59 23.96 22.18
CA GLN A 3 31.54 23.32 21.37
C GLN A 3 30.21 22.92 22.04
N GLU A 4 29.15 23.62 21.66
CA GLU A 4 27.76 23.19 21.74
C GLU A 4 27.42 22.32 20.52
N ASP A 5 27.65 21.01 20.63
CA ASP A 5 27.09 20.00 19.73
C ASP A 5 26.04 19.21 20.51
N ASP A 6 24.77 19.64 20.44
CA ASP A 6 23.62 18.76 20.68
C ASP A 6 22.61 18.93 19.54
N THR A 7 23.04 18.53 18.34
CA THR A 7 22.08 18.08 17.34
C THR A 7 21.55 16.74 17.81
N THR A 8 20.46 16.75 18.60
CA THR A 8 19.73 15.54 19.02
C THR A 8 19.25 14.77 17.77
N SER A 9 20.14 13.96 17.21
CA SER A 9 19.85 12.94 16.21
C SER A 9 19.16 11.81 16.94
N ARG A 10 17.83 11.91 17.01
CA ARG A 10 16.98 10.92 17.65
C ARG A 10 17.15 9.59 16.90
N VAL A 11 17.89 8.67 17.50
CA VAL A 11 18.15 7.31 17.02
C VAL A 11 16.83 6.67 16.58
N ARG A 12 16.63 6.52 15.26
CA ARG A 12 15.39 5.95 14.71
C ARG A 12 15.40 4.44 14.96
N LYS A 13 14.50 3.97 15.83
CA LYS A 13 14.26 2.56 16.10
C LYS A 13 13.87 1.85 14.79
N ALA A 14 14.81 1.12 14.20
CA ALA A 14 14.57 0.32 13.00
C ALA A 14 13.46 -0.71 13.31
N GLY A 15 12.32 -0.59 12.63
CA GLY A 15 11.14 -1.44 12.81
C GLY A 15 9.83 -0.71 13.10
N THR A 16 9.84 0.61 13.27
CA THR A 16 8.63 1.43 13.50
C THR A 16 8.29 2.31 12.29
N ARG A 17 6.98 2.52 12.04
CA ARG A 17 6.42 3.36 10.97
C ARG A 17 7.24 4.66 10.79
N ARG A 18 7.53 5.02 9.54
CA ARG A 18 8.29 6.24 9.20
C ARG A 18 7.34 7.39 8.86
N GLN A 19 7.75 8.61 9.18
CA GLN A 19 7.00 9.81 8.82
C GLN A 19 7.04 10.04 7.30
N PHE A 20 5.87 10.36 6.74
CA PHE A 20 5.71 10.81 5.36
C PHE A 20 5.15 12.23 5.38
N LEU A 21 5.94 13.20 4.91
CA LEU A 21 5.56 14.61 4.85
C LEU A 21 5.06 14.95 3.45
N VAL A 22 3.84 15.50 3.37
CA VAL A 22 3.21 15.91 2.10
C VAL A 22 2.52 17.26 2.26
N TYR A 23 2.41 17.98 1.15
CA TYR A 23 1.58 19.17 1.04
C TYR A 23 0.18 18.79 0.59
N MET A 24 -0.83 19.40 1.22
CA MET A 24 -2.24 19.23 0.90
C MET A 24 -2.97 20.55 1.11
N GLU A 25 -4.05 20.76 0.35
CA GLU A 25 -4.94 21.89 0.58
C GLU A 25 -5.49 21.91 2.01
N PRO A 26 -5.59 23.07 2.68
CA PRO A 26 -6.04 23.16 4.08
C PRO A 26 -7.42 22.52 4.31
N ASP A 27 -8.35 22.70 3.37
CA ASP A 27 -9.69 22.13 3.49
C ASP A 27 -9.71 20.62 3.27
N LEU A 28 -8.78 20.10 2.47
CA LEU A 28 -8.61 18.66 2.31
C LEU A 28 -8.08 18.04 3.61
N ILE A 29 -7.12 18.68 4.28
CA ILE A 29 -6.62 18.24 5.59
C ILE A 29 -7.76 18.14 6.61
N LYS A 30 -8.64 19.14 6.67
CA LYS A 30 -9.82 19.12 7.55
C LYS A 30 -10.74 17.94 7.22
N LYS A 31 -11.04 17.73 5.95
CA LYS A 31 -11.90 16.62 5.49
C LYS A 31 -11.32 15.25 5.87
N VAL A 32 -10.02 15.05 5.67
CA VAL A 32 -9.32 13.81 6.05
C VAL A 32 -9.42 13.56 7.56
N LYS A 33 -9.13 14.58 8.38
CA LYS A 33 -9.21 14.45 9.84
C LYS A 33 -10.64 14.16 10.31
N LEU A 34 -11.64 14.85 9.77
CA LEU A 34 -13.04 14.61 10.11
C LEU A 34 -13.50 13.21 9.69
N ALA A 35 -13.07 12.72 8.53
CA ALA A 35 -13.37 11.36 8.08
C ALA A 35 -12.75 10.30 9.00
N ALA A 36 -11.52 10.54 9.47
CA ALA A 36 -10.84 9.65 10.41
C ALA A 36 -11.57 9.58 11.76
N LEU A 37 -12.01 10.74 12.30
CA LEU A 37 -12.83 10.80 13.51
C LEU A 37 -14.15 10.04 13.37
N LYS A 38 -14.87 10.22 12.25
CA LYS A 38 -16.14 9.51 11.98
C LYS A 38 -15.99 7.98 11.91
N ARG A 39 -14.79 7.50 11.57
CA ARG A 39 -14.47 6.07 11.44
C ARG A 39 -13.74 5.50 12.66
N ASP A 40 -13.53 6.30 13.70
CA ASP A 40 -12.76 5.94 14.90
C ASP A 40 -11.35 5.39 14.59
N VAL A 41 -10.67 6.02 13.62
CA VAL A 41 -9.29 5.68 13.23
C VAL A 41 -8.39 6.90 13.22
N SER A 42 -7.07 6.69 13.26
CA SER A 42 -6.12 7.79 13.09
C SER A 42 -6.07 8.27 11.64
N ALA A 43 -5.78 9.56 11.44
CA ALA A 43 -5.61 10.12 10.10
C ALA A 43 -4.49 9.42 9.32
N SER A 44 -3.42 8.96 9.98
CA SER A 44 -2.35 8.21 9.34
C SER A 44 -2.81 6.84 8.86
N ALA A 45 -3.62 6.11 9.64
CA ALA A 45 -4.18 4.83 9.23
C ALA A 45 -5.14 4.99 8.05
N LEU A 46 -6.00 6.01 8.08
CA LEU A 46 -6.92 6.30 6.98
C LEU A 46 -6.19 6.66 5.68
N VAL A 47 -5.12 7.47 5.76
CA VAL A 47 -4.28 7.80 4.60
C VAL A 47 -3.52 6.58 4.10
N GLU A 48 -2.96 5.77 5.00
CA GLU A 48 -2.27 4.52 4.64
C GLU A 48 -3.22 3.57 3.88
N GLU A 49 -4.44 3.35 4.39
CA GLU A 49 -5.46 2.55 3.73
C GLU A 49 -5.83 3.09 2.35
N ALA A 50 -6.09 4.39 2.24
CA ALA A 50 -6.47 5.03 0.98
C ALA A 50 -5.35 4.92 -0.08
N VAL A 51 -4.09 5.12 0.32
CA VAL A 51 -2.93 4.98 -0.57
C VAL A 51 -2.78 3.53 -1.03
N VAL A 52 -2.93 2.55 -0.13
CA VAL A 52 -2.89 1.11 -0.49
C VAL A 52 -3.97 0.76 -1.51
N GLN A 53 -5.21 1.21 -1.29
CA GLN A 53 -6.32 0.96 -2.20
C GLN A 53 -6.10 1.60 -3.57
N TRP A 54 -5.65 2.85 -3.60
CA TRP A 54 -5.33 3.55 -4.84
C TRP A 54 -4.22 2.84 -5.61
N LEU A 55 -3.12 2.47 -4.95
CA LEU A 55 -2.02 1.74 -5.58
C LEU A 55 -2.49 0.38 -6.14
N ALA A 56 -3.29 -0.38 -5.40
CA ALA A 56 -3.80 -1.66 -5.87
C ALA A 56 -4.70 -1.53 -7.11
N ALA A 57 -5.46 -0.43 -7.22
CA ALA A 57 -6.29 -0.13 -8.39
C ALA A 57 -5.49 0.41 -9.58
N ASN A 58 -4.32 1.02 -9.32
CA ASN A 58 -3.55 1.76 -10.31
C ASN A 58 -2.21 1.12 -10.67
N GLU A 59 -1.84 -0.03 -10.11
CA GLU A 59 -0.57 -0.71 -10.40
C GLU A 59 -0.51 -1.18 -11.87
N PRO A 60 0.35 -0.58 -12.72
CA PRO A 60 0.44 -0.92 -14.13
C PRO A 60 1.32 -2.17 -14.27
N GLY A 61 0.77 -3.36 -14.02
CA GLY A 61 1.61 -4.55 -14.13
C GLY A 61 1.08 -5.86 -13.59
N ARG A 62 -0.06 -5.90 -12.90
CA ARG A 62 -0.67 -7.19 -12.60
C ARG A 62 -1.29 -7.73 -13.88
N LYS A 63 -0.44 -8.30 -14.74
CA LYS A 63 -0.82 -9.25 -15.79
C LYS A 63 -1.84 -10.15 -15.10
N ARG A 64 -3.12 -9.96 -15.43
CA ARG A 64 -4.13 -10.99 -15.22
C ARG A 64 -3.44 -12.21 -15.83
N LYS A 65 -3.14 -13.23 -15.03
CA LYS A 65 -2.80 -14.54 -15.58
C LYS A 65 -4.03 -14.93 -16.37
N SER A 66 -4.07 -14.46 -17.62
CA SER A 66 -4.84 -15.01 -18.70
C SER A 66 -4.66 -16.51 -18.59
N GLY A 67 -5.77 -17.23 -18.46
CA GLY A 67 -5.76 -18.66 -18.41
C GLY A 67 -4.89 -19.21 -19.54
N GLY A 68 -3.79 -19.85 -19.16
CA GLY A 68 -3.09 -20.77 -20.03
C GLY A 68 -3.79 -22.11 -19.85
N GLY A 69 -4.53 -22.52 -20.89
CA GLY A 69 -5.39 -23.68 -20.87
C GLY A 69 -4.66 -24.97 -20.49
N LYS A 70 -5.38 -25.81 -19.74
CA LYS A 70 -5.19 -27.25 -19.77
C LYS A 70 -6.49 -27.88 -20.22
N THR A 71 -6.69 -27.90 -21.54
CA THR A 71 -7.50 -28.91 -22.23
C THR A 71 -6.61 -29.45 -23.33
N ALA A 72 -5.85 -30.47 -22.96
CA ALA A 72 -5.29 -31.47 -23.86
C ALA A 72 -5.11 -32.73 -23.00
N VAL A 73 -6.23 -33.41 -22.73
CA VAL A 73 -6.18 -34.83 -22.44
C VAL A 73 -6.02 -35.50 -23.81
N ALA A 74 -4.93 -36.23 -23.94
CA ALA A 74 -4.52 -36.93 -25.15
C ALA A 74 -5.49 -38.08 -25.50
N GLU A 75 -5.82 -38.22 -26.78
CA GLU A 75 -6.15 -39.50 -27.43
C GLU A 75 -4.86 -40.38 -27.54
N PRO A 76 -4.87 -41.69 -27.88
CA PRO A 76 -5.94 -42.65 -28.24
C PRO A 76 -5.89 -43.88 -27.26
N ASP A 77 -6.59 -45.01 -27.34
CA ASP A 77 -6.87 -46.01 -28.37
C ASP A 77 -8.02 -46.90 -27.83
N ASP A 78 -9.09 -47.11 -28.59
CA ASP A 78 -9.99 -48.26 -28.40
C ASP A 78 -10.82 -48.48 -29.69
N GLU A 79 -10.19 -49.06 -30.70
CA GLU A 79 -10.90 -49.86 -31.71
C GLU A 79 -10.71 -51.33 -31.33
N ALA A 80 -11.62 -51.81 -30.48
CA ALA A 80 -11.88 -53.22 -30.31
C ALA A 80 -13.16 -53.60 -31.08
N GLU A 81 -12.98 -54.62 -31.92
CA GLU A 81 -13.96 -55.47 -32.63
C GLU A 81 -14.39 -55.07 -34.06
#